data_AF-A0A1I4QDI0-F1
#
_entry.id   AF-A0A1I4QDI0-F1
#
_cell.length_a   1.000
_cell.length_b   1.000
_cell.length_c   1.000
_cell.angle_alpha   90.00
_cell.angle_beta   90.00
_cell.angle_gamma   90.00
#
_symmetry.space_group_name_H-M   'P 1'
#
loop_
_entity.id
_entity.type
_entity.pdbx_description
1 polymer ?
#
loop_
_entity_poly.entity_id
_entity_poly.type
_entity_poly.pdbx_seq_one_letter_code
_entity_poly.pdbx_strand_id
1 'polypeptide(L)' 'MSDELTELAEIIETLRTKLNAISKNKPLTDPEVIGASQMLDVLLVQYQKILRDKNK' A
#
# COMPACT_ATOMS: atom_id res chain seq x y z
N MET A 1 -4.10 14.59 14.55
CA MET A 1 -2.70 14.08 14.58
C MET A 1 -2.61 12.54 14.71
N SER A 2 -3.72 11.86 15.02
CA SER A 2 -3.96 10.42 14.80
C SER A 2 -4.35 10.09 13.36
N ASP A 3 -4.69 11.11 12.57
CA ASP A 3 -5.48 10.97 11.36
C ASP A 3 -4.62 10.59 10.16
N GLU A 4 -3.42 11.17 10.01
CA GLU A 4 -2.51 10.87 8.89
C GLU A 4 -2.09 9.39 8.81
N LEU A 5 -1.88 8.75 9.97
CA LEU A 5 -1.51 7.32 10.00
C LEU A 5 -2.72 6.43 9.69
N THR A 6 -3.91 6.86 10.10
CA THR A 6 -5.17 6.18 9.82
C THR A 6 -5.54 6.30 8.34
N GLU A 7 -5.46 7.50 7.78
CA GLU A 7 -5.67 7.78 6.36
C GLU A 7 -4.70 6.99 5.49
N LEU A 8 -3.41 6.94 5.86
CA LEU A 8 -2.43 6.15 5.12
C LEU A 8 -2.72 4.64 5.20
N ALA A 9 -3.19 4.15 6.35
CA ALA A 9 -3.61 2.75 6.49
C ALA A 9 -4.83 2.44 5.60
N GLU A 10 -5.82 3.32 5.53
CA GLU A 10 -7.00 3.17 4.67
C GLU A 10 -6.62 3.14 3.18
N ILE A 11 -5.67 4.00 2.76
CA ILE A 11 -5.16 4.02 1.39
C ILE A 11 -4.42 2.71 1.08
N ILE A 12 -3.60 2.22 2.01
CA ILE A 12 -2.89 0.94 1.88
C ILE A 12 -3.88 -0.22 1.69
N GLU A 13 -4.91 -0.31 2.53
CA GLU A 13 -5.91 -1.38 2.43
C GLU A 13 -6.76 -1.30 1.16
N THR A 14 -7.07 -0.08 0.71
CA THR A 14 -7.74 0.15 -0.58
C THR A 14 -6.87 -0.35 -1.74
N LEU A 15 -5.57 -0.03 -1.74
CA LEU A 15 -4.64 -0.48 -2.79
C LEU A 15 -4.39 -1.98 -2.73
N ARG A 16 -4.30 -2.59 -1.55
CA ARG A 16 -4.24 -4.05 -1.38
C ARG A 16 -5.44 -4.74 -2.00
N THR A 17 -6.64 -4.22 -1.73
CA THR A 17 -7.88 -4.78 -2.27
C THR A 17 -7.91 -4.69 -3.79
N LYS A 18 -7.49 -3.55 -4.36
CA LYS A 18 -7.38 -3.36 -5.82
C LYS A 18 -6.34 -4.29 -6.44
N LEU A 19 -5.14 -4.37 -5.87
CA LEU A 19 -4.08 -5.26 -6.34
C LEU A 19 -4.53 -6.72 -6.34
N ASN A 20 -5.19 -7.17 -5.26
CA ASN A 20 -5.76 -8.51 -5.16
C ASN A 20 -6.88 -8.76 -6.18
N ALA A 21 -7.66 -7.74 -6.55
CA ALA A 21 -8.68 -7.88 -7.58
C ALA A 21 -8.07 -8.00 -8.99
N ILE A 22 -7.01 -7.25 -9.27
CA ILE A 22 -6.33 -7.26 -10.56
C ILE A 22 -5.53 -8.57 -10.73
N SER A 23 -4.82 -9.01 -9.69
CA SER A 23 -4.01 -10.24 -9.71
C SER A 23 -4.83 -11.53 -9.82
N LYS A 24 -6.14 -11.49 -9.54
CA LYS A 24 -7.05 -12.62 -9.81
C LYS A 24 -7.27 -12.88 -11.29
N ASN A 25 -7.21 -11.83 -12.10
CA ASN A 25 -7.56 -11.90 -13.53
C ASN A 25 -6.34 -11.68 -14.44
N LYS A 26 -5.17 -11.37 -13.88
CA LYS A 26 -3.94 -11.08 -14.59
C LYS A 26 -2.76 -11.84 -13.97
N PRO A 27 -1.78 -12.26 -14.79
CA PRO A 27 -0.57 -12.85 -14.25
C PRO A 27 0.17 -11.85 -13.35
N LEU A 28 0.91 -12.34 -12.36
CA LEU A 28 1.69 -11.48 -11.46
C LEU A 28 2.81 -10.71 -12.18
N THR A 29 3.20 -11.17 -13.36
CA THR A 29 4.16 -10.50 -14.25
C THR A 29 3.53 -9.40 -15.12
N ASP A 30 2.21 -9.22 -15.05
CA ASP A 30 1.53 -8.15 -15.77
C ASP A 30 2.05 -6.78 -15.29
N PRO A 31 2.41 -5.86 -16.20
CA PRO A 31 2.95 -4.55 -15.83
C PRO A 31 2.03 -3.74 -14.91
N GLU A 32 0.71 -3.91 -15.02
CA GLU A 32 -0.25 -3.24 -14.15
C GLU A 32 -0.23 -3.81 -12.72
N VAL A 33 -0.12 -5.14 -12.60
CA VAL A 33 0.02 -5.82 -11.31
C VAL A 33 1.34 -5.43 -10.64
N ILE A 34 2.44 -5.42 -11.40
CA ILE A 34 3.76 -5.00 -10.91
C ILE A 34 3.72 -3.54 -10.45
N GLY A 35 3.17 -2.62 -11.26
CA GLY A 35 3.09 -1.21 -10.93
C GLY A 35 2.27 -0.96 -9.66
N ALA A 36 1.10 -1.61 -9.55
CA ALA A 36 0.26 -1.52 -8.35
C ALA A 36 0.97 -2.10 -7.11
N SER A 37 1.72 -3.20 -7.26
CA SER A 37 2.53 -3.78 -6.17
C SER A 37 3.65 -2.83 -5.72
N GLN A 38 4.33 -2.16 -6.65
CA GLN A 38 5.38 -1.20 -6.32
C GLN A 38 4.83 0.04 -5.61
N MET A 39 3.69 0.56 -6.05
CA MET A 39 3.03 1.68 -5.38
C MET A 39 2.62 1.32 -3.94
N LEU A 40 2.09 0.12 -3.74
CA LEU A 40 1.75 -0.38 -2.41
C LEU A 40 2.98 -0.45 -1.50
N ASP A 41 4.12 -0.92 -2.02
CA ASP A 41 5.36 -1.03 -1.26
C ASP A 41 5.89 0.33 -0.79
N VAL A 42 5.84 1.35 -1.67
CA VAL A 42 6.22 2.73 -1.32
C VAL A 42 5.38 3.27 -0.16
N LEU A 43 4.07 3.03 -0.17
CA LEU A 43 3.16 3.48 0.89
C LEU A 43 3.41 2.74 2.20
N LEU A 44 3.68 1.43 2.16
CA LEU A 44 4.04 0.64 3.33
C LEU A 44 5.33 1.15 3.98
N VAL A 45 6.34 1.50 3.17
CA VAL A 45 7.59 2.10 3.65
C VAL A 45 7.33 3.45 4.31
N GLN A 46 6.47 4.29 3.74
CA GLN A 46 6.08 5.58 4.34
C GLN A 46 5.35 5.36 5.67
N TYR A 47 4.40 4.43 5.72
CA TYR A 47 3.66 4.10 6.94
C TYR A 47 4.60 3.65 8.05
N GLN A 48 5.55 2.77 7.73
CA GLN A 48 6.54 2.27 8.69
C GLN A 48 7.47 3.38 9.20
N LYS A 49 7.85 4.34 8.36
CA LYS A 49 8.64 5.51 8.78
C LYS A 49 7.87 6.36 9.79
N ILE A 50 6.62 6.71 9.48
CA ILE A 50 5.78 7.53 10.38
C ILE A 50 5.53 6.78 11.70
N LEU A 51 5.25 5.47 11.64
CA LEU A 51 5.07 4.64 12.83
C LEU A 51 6.32 4.65 13.72
N ARG A 52 7.51 4.51 13.11
CA ARG A 52 8.79 4.54 13.82
C ARG A 52 9.06 5.90 14.46
N ASP A 53 8.76 6.98 13.76
CA ASP A 53 9.01 8.34 14.23
C ASP A 53 8.03 8.74 15.35
N LYS A 54 6.81 8.17 15.38
CA LYS A 54 5.86 8.30 16.51
C LYS A 54 6.26 7.50 17.75
N ASN A 55 7.04 6.43 17.59
CA ASN A 55 7.50 5.55 18.68
C ASN A 55 8.88 5.95 19.24
N LYS A 56 9.46 7.07 18.77
CA LYS A 56 10.66 7.70 19.31
C LYS A 56 10.29 8.81 20.28
#